data_AF-A0A060SVX3-F1
#
_entry.id   AF-A0A060SVX3-F1
#
_cell.length_a   1.000
_cell.length_b   1.000
_cell.length_c   1.000
_cell.angle_alpha   90.00
_cell.angle_beta   90.00
_cell.angle_gamma   90.00
#
_symmetry.space_group_name_H-M   'P 1'
#
loop_
_entity.id
_entity.type
_entity.pdbx_description
1 polymer ?
#
loop_
_entity_poly.entity_id
_entity_poly.type
_entity_poly.pdbx_seq_one_letter_code
_entity_poly.pdbx_strand_id
1 'polypeptide(L)'
;MEPMMKGEGLPLTLDDLRMAVSKLKNPDAEVKKEMRLDDENVLSLLHPEALQPYPITLSEKLRSVTITRDKLSKRYGGSPMDTFPRPRPEKVAEHGYDNFMCINLLWNPNGPQVPGHGGLFFTTCPNLEDLGGWTLDAHGARDYEITAAAALTAEQWLALPIKVRSCWTKNIWKKDWALQTRARIHLRRSLVREPTAEEAQHAISGKEKYDHIRPDIIDDAFVAGEECIQTWSMKCVGYNEALQRELIELAKQ
;
A
#
# COMPACT_ATOMS: atom_id res chain seq x y z
N MET A 1 9.24 42.10 18.34
CA MET A 1 8.55 41.05 17.55
C MET A 1 9.51 40.68 16.44
N GLU A 2 10.47 39.81 16.76
CA GLU A 2 11.48 39.34 15.80
C GLU A 2 10.90 38.15 15.01
N PRO A 3 11.14 38.06 13.70
CA PRO A 3 10.74 36.90 12.93
C PRO A 3 11.71 35.75 13.19
N MET A 4 11.18 34.63 13.69
CA MET A 4 11.92 33.36 13.76
C MET A 4 12.30 32.91 12.35
N MET A 5 13.61 32.91 12.09
CA MET A 5 14.21 32.29 10.91
C MET A 5 13.80 30.82 10.86
N LYS A 6 13.06 30.43 9.81
CA LYS A 6 12.87 29.02 9.46
C LYS A 6 14.25 28.44 9.16
N GLY A 7 14.67 27.45 9.92
CA GLY A 7 15.93 26.75 9.70
C GLY A 7 15.90 26.04 8.34
N GLU A 8 16.63 26.58 7.38
CA GLU A 8 16.99 25.88 6.15
C GLU A 8 18.05 24.84 6.50
N GLY A 9 17.64 23.59 6.67
CA GLY A 9 18.57 22.47 6.73
C GLY A 9 19.29 22.34 5.38
N LEU A 10 20.60 22.05 5.42
CA LEU A 10 21.38 21.73 4.23
C LEU A 10 20.67 20.65 3.40
N PRO A 11 20.68 20.73 2.04
CA PRO A 11 20.10 19.69 1.22
C PRO A 11 20.78 18.35 1.50
N LEU A 12 19.96 17.34 1.81
CA LEU A 12 20.44 15.98 2.05
C LEU A 12 21.20 15.46 0.83
N THR A 13 22.34 14.82 1.05
CA THR A 13 23.08 14.18 -0.05
C THR A 13 22.33 12.93 -0.54
N LEU A 14 22.66 12.45 -1.74
CA LEU A 14 22.09 11.21 -2.26
C LEU A 14 22.38 10.01 -1.35
N ASP A 15 23.55 10.00 -0.70
CA ASP A 15 23.93 8.94 0.23
C ASP A 15 23.14 9.03 1.55
N ASP A 16 22.84 10.24 2.03
CA ASP A 16 21.94 10.42 3.18
C ASP A 16 20.52 9.89 2.88
N LEU A 17 20.03 10.15 1.66
CA LEU A 17 18.72 9.68 1.20
C LEU A 17 18.69 8.14 1.06
N ARG A 18 19.72 7.53 0.48
CA ARG A 18 19.85 6.06 0.42
C ARG A 18 19.93 5.45 1.81
N MET A 19 20.68 6.07 2.72
CA MET A 19 20.71 5.66 4.13
C MET A 19 19.33 5.75 4.77
N ALA A 20 18.56 6.81 4.52
CA ALA A 20 17.20 6.95 5.03
C ALA A 20 16.28 5.84 4.50
N VAL A 21 16.35 5.50 3.21
CA VAL A 21 15.59 4.38 2.61
C VAL A 21 15.98 3.04 3.23
N SER A 22 17.27 2.84 3.52
CA SER A 22 17.74 1.60 4.14
C SER A 22 17.09 1.38 5.52
N LYS A 23 16.82 2.46 6.27
CA LYS A 23 16.14 2.44 7.58
C LYS A 23 14.65 2.10 7.51
N LEU A 24 14.02 2.21 6.33
CA LEU A 24 12.62 1.79 6.15
C LEU A 24 12.47 0.25 6.18
N LYS A 25 13.58 -0.48 6.00
CA LYS A 25 13.58 -1.93 5.83
C LYS A 25 13.70 -2.61 7.19
N ASN A 26 12.83 -3.58 7.44
CA ASN A 26 12.95 -4.49 8.57
C ASN A 26 13.56 -5.81 8.06
N PRO A 27 14.77 -6.22 8.52
CA PRO A 27 15.40 -7.45 8.06
C PRO A 27 14.60 -8.72 8.41
N ASP A 28 13.76 -8.65 9.43
CA ASP A 28 12.93 -9.77 9.90
C ASP A 28 11.55 -9.80 9.23
N ALA A 29 11.19 -8.79 8.44
CA ALA A 29 9.90 -8.77 7.75
C ALA A 29 9.87 -9.79 6.61
N GLU A 30 8.79 -10.58 6.55
CA GLU A 30 8.52 -11.46 5.43
C GLU A 30 8.08 -10.65 4.22
N VAL A 31 9.01 -10.48 3.28
CA VAL A 31 8.86 -9.65 2.08
C VAL A 31 9.20 -10.46 0.84
N LYS A 32 8.47 -10.20 -0.24
CA LYS A 32 8.77 -10.82 -1.53
C LYS A 32 9.88 -10.05 -2.25
N LYS A 33 11.12 -10.48 -2.02
CA LYS A 33 12.34 -9.78 -2.46
C LYS A 33 12.35 -9.51 -3.97
N GLU A 34 11.81 -10.39 -4.80
CA GLU A 34 11.75 -10.15 -6.23
C GLU A 34 10.90 -8.93 -6.60
N MET A 35 9.83 -8.64 -5.86
CA MET A 35 8.93 -7.51 -6.14
C MET A 35 9.42 -6.18 -5.54
N ARG A 36 10.56 -6.20 -4.84
CA ARG A 36 11.13 -5.02 -4.19
C ARG A 36 11.73 -4.09 -5.24
N LEU A 37 11.50 -2.79 -5.08
CA LEU A 37 12.12 -1.78 -5.93
C LEU A 37 13.53 -1.49 -5.38
N ASP A 38 14.43 -1.05 -6.26
CA ASP A 38 15.71 -0.49 -5.82
C ASP A 38 15.52 0.84 -5.09
N ASP A 39 16.58 1.30 -4.41
CA ASP A 39 16.49 2.46 -3.53
C ASP A 39 16.24 3.75 -4.32
N GLU A 40 16.75 3.85 -5.54
CA GLU A 40 16.52 4.96 -6.46
C GLU A 40 15.04 5.07 -6.88
N ASN A 41 14.39 3.95 -7.23
CA ASN A 41 12.96 3.94 -7.54
C ASN A 41 12.10 4.18 -6.30
N VAL A 42 12.53 3.73 -5.12
CA VAL A 42 11.83 4.08 -3.89
C VAL A 42 11.91 5.59 -3.63
N LEU A 43 13.09 6.20 -3.78
CA LEU A 43 13.28 7.64 -3.58
C LEU A 43 12.48 8.50 -4.55
N SER A 44 12.35 8.09 -5.81
CA SER A 44 11.60 8.85 -6.80
C SER A 44 10.08 8.81 -6.56
N LEU A 45 9.59 7.79 -5.86
CA LEU A 45 8.16 7.58 -5.59
C LEU A 45 7.74 8.01 -4.18
N LEU A 46 8.66 8.03 -3.22
CA LEU A 46 8.37 8.34 -1.83
C LEU A 46 8.38 9.85 -1.59
N HIS A 47 7.35 10.35 -0.92
CA HIS A 47 7.31 11.75 -0.50
C HIS A 47 8.46 12.02 0.49
N PRO A 48 9.21 13.12 0.38
CA PRO A 48 10.38 13.37 1.23
C PRO A 48 10.08 13.30 2.74
N GLU A 49 8.89 13.76 3.15
CA GLU A 49 8.48 13.70 4.55
C GLU A 49 8.21 12.28 5.07
N ALA A 50 7.94 11.31 4.19
CA ALA A 50 7.76 9.91 4.59
C ALA A 50 9.09 9.21 4.94
N LEU A 51 10.23 9.83 4.64
CA LEU A 51 11.55 9.40 5.12
C LEU A 51 11.78 9.74 6.60
N GLN A 52 11.02 10.68 7.15
CA GLN A 52 11.14 11.07 8.55
C GLN A 52 10.24 10.18 9.41
N PRO A 53 10.83 9.42 10.36
CA PRO A 53 10.02 8.56 11.22
C PRO A 53 9.21 9.38 12.22
N TYR A 54 7.96 8.96 12.43
CA TYR A 54 7.14 9.48 13.52
C TYR A 54 7.76 9.11 14.87
N PRO A 55 7.87 10.06 15.82
CA PRO A 55 8.44 9.79 17.14
C PRO A 55 7.50 8.90 17.96
N ILE A 56 8.03 7.80 18.50
CA ILE A 56 7.29 6.83 19.33
C ILE A 56 8.01 6.71 20.67
N THR A 57 7.28 6.80 21.79
CA THR A 57 7.88 6.73 23.13
C THR A 57 7.98 5.30 23.64
N LEU A 58 7.17 4.38 23.12
CA LEU A 58 7.30 2.94 23.41
C LEU A 58 8.68 2.40 23.02
N SER A 59 9.23 1.55 23.88
CA SER A 59 10.44 0.78 23.58
C SER A 59 10.25 -0.06 22.32
N GLU A 60 11.34 -0.34 21.62
CA GLU A 60 11.35 -1.15 20.40
C GLU A 60 10.65 -2.51 20.58
N LYS A 61 10.89 -3.18 21.70
CA LYS A 61 10.25 -4.46 22.02
C LYS A 61 8.72 -4.39 22.04
N LEU A 62 8.14 -3.30 22.52
CA LEU A 62 6.68 -3.13 22.62
C LEU A 62 6.07 -2.76 21.26
N ARG A 63 6.72 -1.87 20.51
CA ARG A 63 6.21 -1.42 19.19
C ARG A 63 6.37 -2.47 18.09
N SER A 64 7.28 -3.44 18.24
CA SER A 64 7.48 -4.53 17.29
C SER A 64 6.54 -5.71 17.47
N VAL A 65 5.66 -5.70 18.49
CA VAL A 65 4.63 -6.72 18.65
C VAL A 65 3.57 -6.55 17.57
N THR A 66 3.31 -7.63 16.85
CA THR A 66 2.28 -7.71 15.81
C THR A 66 1.20 -8.72 16.21
N ILE A 67 0.05 -8.67 15.53
CA ILE A 67 -1.01 -9.65 15.71
C ILE A 67 -1.43 -10.25 14.36
N THR A 68 -2.09 -11.40 14.40
CA THR A 68 -2.64 -11.99 13.18
C THR A 68 -3.89 -11.23 12.75
N ARG A 69 -4.13 -11.17 11.44
CA ARG A 69 -5.36 -10.59 10.86
C ARG A 69 -6.64 -11.27 11.36
N ASP A 70 -6.57 -12.57 11.68
CA ASP A 70 -7.69 -13.31 12.29
C ASP A 70 -8.02 -12.78 13.70
N LYS A 71 -7.01 -12.59 14.56
CA LYS A 71 -7.21 -11.99 15.89
C LYS A 71 -7.74 -10.56 15.78
N LEU A 72 -7.19 -9.77 14.85
CA LEU A 72 -7.63 -8.41 14.59
C LEU A 72 -9.11 -8.38 14.20
N SER A 73 -9.49 -9.18 13.20
CA SER A 73 -10.86 -9.28 12.69
C SER A 73 -11.84 -9.77 13.75
N LYS A 74 -11.46 -10.74 14.59
CA LYS A 74 -12.29 -11.20 15.71
C LYS A 74 -12.55 -10.09 16.74
N ARG A 75 -11.52 -9.32 17.09
CA ARG A 75 -11.63 -8.26 18.11
C ARG A 75 -12.38 -7.03 17.59
N TYR A 76 -11.98 -6.54 16.42
CA TYR A 76 -12.37 -5.22 15.89
C TYR A 76 -13.29 -5.30 14.66
N GLY A 77 -13.55 -6.49 14.10
CA GLY A 77 -14.38 -6.67 12.92
C GLY A 77 -13.63 -6.46 11.59
N GLY A 78 -14.39 -6.46 10.49
CA GLY A 78 -13.85 -6.41 9.13
C GLY A 78 -13.34 -7.76 8.63
N SER A 79 -13.08 -7.86 7.33
CA SER A 79 -12.56 -9.08 6.69
C SER A 79 -11.06 -9.24 6.98
N PRO A 80 -10.58 -10.42 7.42
CA PRO A 80 -9.14 -10.65 7.61
C PRO A 80 -8.37 -10.70 6.29
N MET A 81 -9.06 -10.73 5.14
CA MET A 81 -8.45 -10.81 3.82
C MET A 81 -8.22 -9.44 3.20
N ASP A 82 -9.01 -8.43 3.59
CA ASP A 82 -9.00 -7.13 2.94
C ASP A 82 -7.74 -6.33 3.31
N THR A 83 -7.28 -5.50 2.38
CA THR A 83 -6.24 -4.50 2.70
C THR A 83 -6.83 -3.40 3.57
N PHE A 84 -8.07 -2.99 3.31
CA PHE A 84 -8.78 -1.94 4.04
C PHE A 84 -10.03 -2.51 4.73
N PRO A 85 -9.88 -3.35 5.78
CA PRO A 85 -11.03 -3.94 6.44
C PRO A 85 -11.88 -2.86 7.09
N ARG A 86 -13.20 -2.93 6.86
CA ARG A 86 -14.18 -2.01 7.46
C ARG A 86 -14.97 -2.72 8.55
N PRO A 87 -14.76 -2.36 9.83
CA PRO A 87 -15.62 -2.80 10.94
C PRO A 87 -17.08 -2.43 10.69
N ARG A 88 -17.99 -3.23 11.25
CA ARG A 88 -19.42 -2.86 11.27
C ARG A 88 -19.67 -1.78 12.32
N PRO A 89 -20.69 -0.91 12.16
CA PRO A 89 -20.97 0.17 13.11
C PRO A 89 -21.06 -0.27 14.58
N GLU A 90 -21.59 -1.47 14.85
CA GLU A 90 -21.70 -1.99 16.21
C GLU A 90 -20.34 -2.26 16.85
N LYS A 91 -19.35 -2.69 16.04
CA LYS A 91 -17.96 -2.87 16.47
C LYS A 91 -17.29 -1.52 16.68
N VAL A 92 -17.46 -0.58 15.75
CA VAL A 92 -16.96 0.78 15.91
C VAL A 92 -17.49 1.42 17.20
N ALA A 93 -18.77 1.24 17.54
CA ALA A 93 -19.33 1.74 18.80
C ALA A 93 -18.71 1.12 20.06
N GLU A 94 -18.17 -0.11 19.96
CA GLU A 94 -17.54 -0.83 21.08
C GLU A 94 -16.12 -0.33 21.38
N HIS A 95 -15.32 -0.04 20.34
CA HIS A 95 -13.89 0.24 20.48
C HIS A 95 -13.41 1.56 19.86
N GLY A 96 -14.27 2.27 19.12
CA GLY A 96 -13.98 3.60 18.57
C GLY A 96 -13.06 3.61 17.33
N TYR A 97 -12.80 2.46 16.69
CA TYR A 97 -11.93 2.38 15.51
C TYR A 97 -12.74 1.94 14.29
N ASP A 98 -12.62 2.67 13.19
CA ASP A 98 -13.38 2.44 11.95
C ASP A 98 -12.49 2.30 10.70
N ASN A 99 -11.22 2.70 10.79
CA ASN A 99 -10.30 2.75 9.66
C ASN A 99 -9.06 1.89 9.90
N PHE A 100 -8.96 0.78 9.17
CA PHE A 100 -7.84 -0.14 9.20
C PHE A 100 -7.24 -0.32 7.81
N MET A 101 -5.92 -0.41 7.72
CA MET A 101 -5.11 -0.67 6.53
C MET A 101 -4.08 -1.76 6.82
N CYS A 102 -4.45 -3.01 6.64
CA CYS A 102 -3.54 -4.14 6.79
C CYS A 102 -2.75 -4.35 5.50
N ILE A 103 -1.50 -3.89 5.41
CA ILE A 103 -0.70 -4.10 4.19
C ILE A 103 -0.16 -5.53 4.17
N ASN A 104 -0.18 -6.15 2.98
CA ASN A 104 0.51 -7.41 2.77
C ASN A 104 1.88 -7.15 2.11
N LEU A 105 2.95 -7.31 2.89
CA LEU A 105 4.33 -7.06 2.45
C LEU A 105 4.85 -8.07 1.40
N LEU A 106 4.16 -9.19 1.19
CA LEU A 106 4.45 -10.08 0.06
C LEU A 106 4.04 -9.46 -1.29
N TRP A 107 3.11 -8.50 -1.28
CA TRP A 107 2.64 -7.78 -2.48
C TRP A 107 3.09 -6.33 -2.49
N ASN A 108 3.41 -5.77 -1.32
CA ASN A 108 3.89 -4.42 -1.12
C ASN A 108 5.22 -4.44 -0.35
N PRO A 109 6.30 -4.97 -0.94
CA PRO A 109 7.58 -5.17 -0.24
C PRO A 109 8.31 -3.87 0.12
N ASN A 110 7.83 -2.73 -0.37
CA ASN A 110 8.30 -1.39 -0.01
C ASN A 110 7.31 -0.66 0.93
N GLY A 111 6.25 -1.33 1.40
CA GLY A 111 5.34 -0.78 2.39
C GLY A 111 6.00 -0.59 3.75
N PRO A 112 5.32 0.05 4.72
CA PRO A 112 5.89 0.34 6.02
C PRO A 112 6.24 -0.92 6.84
N GLN A 113 7.55 -1.18 7.02
CA GLN A 113 8.03 -2.39 7.73
C GLN A 113 8.47 -2.13 9.17
N VAL A 114 8.77 -0.86 9.50
CA VAL A 114 9.27 -0.44 10.80
C VAL A 114 8.26 0.53 11.43
N PRO A 115 7.91 0.38 12.73
CA PRO A 115 7.04 1.33 13.42
C PRO A 115 7.52 2.79 13.26
N GLY A 116 6.58 3.68 12.94
CA GLY A 116 6.84 5.11 12.73
C GLY A 116 7.40 5.47 11.35
N HIS A 117 7.88 4.53 10.55
CA HIS A 117 8.44 4.83 9.23
C HIS A 117 7.37 4.81 8.14
N GLY A 118 7.60 5.58 7.07
CA GLY A 118 6.77 5.56 5.88
C GLY A 118 7.02 4.35 4.97
N GLY A 119 6.43 4.38 3.77
CA GLY A 119 6.62 3.35 2.75
C GLY A 119 5.80 3.62 1.50
N LEU A 120 5.76 2.63 0.60
CA LEU A 120 4.97 2.67 -0.63
C LEU A 120 3.87 1.62 -0.62
N PHE A 121 2.71 2.00 -1.12
CA PHE A 121 1.59 1.10 -1.38
C PHE A 121 1.27 1.06 -2.88
N PHE A 122 1.11 -0.15 -3.41
CA PHE A 122 0.87 -0.40 -4.83
C PHE A 122 -0.51 -1.01 -5.04
N THR A 123 -1.16 -0.60 -6.12
CA THR A 123 -2.52 -1.01 -6.46
C THR A 123 -2.76 -0.88 -7.96
N THR A 124 -3.65 -1.70 -8.51
CA THR A 124 -4.04 -1.62 -9.92
C THR A 124 -5.38 -0.90 -10.11
N CYS A 125 -5.99 -0.42 -9.02
CA CYS A 125 -7.27 0.29 -9.07
C CYS A 125 -7.01 1.81 -9.18
N PRO A 126 -7.50 2.47 -10.24
CA PRO A 126 -7.24 3.89 -10.49
C PRO A 126 -7.96 4.85 -9.53
N ASN A 127 -9.05 4.43 -8.89
CA ASN A 127 -9.96 5.32 -8.15
C ASN A 127 -9.75 5.23 -6.62
N LEU A 128 -8.54 5.48 -6.14
CA LEU A 128 -8.25 5.57 -4.70
C LEU A 128 -8.19 7.02 -4.19
N GLU A 129 -8.86 7.93 -4.90
CA GLU A 129 -8.83 9.38 -4.63
C GLU A 129 -9.33 9.78 -3.22
N ASP A 130 -10.03 8.87 -2.50
CA ASP A 130 -10.62 9.12 -1.18
C ASP A 130 -10.12 8.13 -0.10
N LEU A 131 -8.82 7.87 -0.03
CA LEU A 131 -8.31 7.00 1.03
C LEU A 131 -8.34 7.63 2.44
N GLY A 132 -8.34 8.95 2.63
CA GLY A 132 -8.40 9.52 3.99
C GLY A 132 -7.27 9.06 4.93
N GLY A 133 -7.34 9.41 6.22
CA GLY A 133 -6.39 8.94 7.24
C GLY A 133 -6.71 7.52 7.71
N TRP A 134 -5.72 6.63 7.74
CA TRP A 134 -5.89 5.22 8.17
C TRP A 134 -5.23 4.95 9.50
N THR A 135 -5.91 4.27 10.44
CA THR A 135 -5.51 4.23 11.86
C THR A 135 -4.84 2.93 12.33
N LEU A 136 -4.74 1.90 11.48
CA LEU A 136 -4.07 0.66 11.88
C LEU A 136 -3.46 -0.07 10.71
N ASP A 137 -2.23 -0.53 10.88
CA ASP A 137 -1.69 -1.61 10.07
C ASP A 137 -1.64 -2.90 10.90
N ALA A 138 -1.72 -4.07 10.27
CA ALA A 138 -1.62 -5.36 10.97
C ALA A 138 -0.31 -5.50 11.79
N HIS A 139 0.64 -4.63 11.51
CA HIS A 139 1.94 -4.49 12.16
C HIS A 139 1.99 -3.40 13.26
N GLY A 140 0.86 -2.80 13.66
CA GLY A 140 0.77 -1.91 14.82
C GLY A 140 -0.21 -0.73 14.67
N ALA A 141 -0.34 0.03 15.76
CA ALA A 141 -1.29 1.13 15.91
C ALA A 141 -0.84 2.44 15.25
N ARG A 142 -0.74 2.45 13.92
CA ARG A 142 -0.13 3.54 13.15
C ARG A 142 -1.18 4.30 12.35
N ASP A 143 -1.11 5.63 12.43
CA ASP A 143 -1.85 6.50 11.54
C ASP A 143 -1.00 6.86 10.32
N TYR A 144 -1.53 6.64 9.13
CA TYR A 144 -0.88 7.01 7.87
C TYR A 144 -1.69 8.04 7.09
N GLU A 145 -0.96 9.04 6.58
CA GLU A 145 -1.38 9.86 5.46
C GLU A 145 -0.85 9.23 4.17
N ILE A 146 -1.73 9.12 3.18
CA ILE A 146 -1.41 8.49 1.91
C ILE A 146 -1.56 9.54 0.81
N THR A 147 -0.46 9.81 0.10
CA THR A 147 -0.41 10.76 -1.00
C THR A 147 -0.16 10.03 -2.31
N ALA A 148 -0.91 10.38 -3.36
CA ALA A 148 -0.66 9.82 -4.69
C ALA A 148 0.79 10.14 -5.12
N ALA A 149 1.47 9.12 -5.61
CA ALA A 149 2.78 9.25 -6.25
C ALA A 149 2.63 8.98 -7.74
N ALA A 150 3.72 9.15 -8.50
CA ALA A 150 3.73 8.76 -9.90
C ALA A 150 3.40 7.25 -10.02
N ALA A 151 2.46 6.91 -10.89
CA ALA A 151 2.24 5.52 -11.27
C ALA A 151 3.51 4.95 -11.93
N LEU A 152 3.70 3.64 -11.82
CA LEU A 152 4.78 2.99 -12.56
C LEU A 152 4.55 3.17 -14.06
N THR A 153 5.53 3.80 -14.72
CA THR A 153 5.55 4.00 -16.18
C THR A 153 5.73 2.66 -16.91
N ALA A 154 5.44 2.65 -18.21
CA ALA A 154 5.68 1.48 -19.06
C ALA A 154 7.17 1.11 -19.08
N GLU A 155 8.07 2.11 -19.08
CA GLU A 155 9.51 1.90 -19.01
C GLU A 155 9.93 1.27 -17.68
N GLN A 156 9.41 1.78 -16.56
CA GLN A 156 9.66 1.20 -15.24
C GLN A 156 9.12 -0.23 -15.15
N TRP A 157 7.93 -0.49 -15.70
CA TRP A 157 7.36 -1.83 -15.79
C TRP A 157 8.29 -2.77 -16.57
N LEU A 158 8.73 -2.37 -17.77
CA LEU A 158 9.64 -3.15 -18.61
C LEU A 158 10.99 -3.43 -17.93
N ALA A 159 11.48 -2.48 -17.12
CA ALA A 159 12.71 -2.63 -16.35
C ALA A 159 12.59 -3.64 -15.19
N LEU A 160 11.36 -3.97 -14.75
CA LEU A 160 11.16 -5.00 -13.72
C LEU A 160 11.62 -6.37 -14.22
N PRO A 161 12.24 -7.20 -13.36
CA PRO A 161 12.60 -8.56 -13.73
C PRO A 161 11.38 -9.36 -14.23
N ILE A 162 11.58 -10.20 -15.25
CA ILE A 162 10.49 -10.99 -15.88
C ILE A 162 9.67 -11.77 -14.85
N LYS A 163 10.32 -12.30 -13.80
CA LYS A 163 9.66 -13.03 -12.71
C LYS A 163 8.65 -12.16 -11.94
N VAL A 164 8.93 -10.87 -11.78
CA VAL A 164 8.08 -9.88 -11.11
C VAL A 164 6.85 -9.58 -11.95
N ARG A 165 7.06 -9.23 -13.23
CA ARG A 165 5.97 -8.97 -14.18
C ARG A 165 5.05 -10.18 -14.30
N SER A 166 5.62 -11.37 -14.50
CA SER A 166 4.87 -12.64 -14.56
C SER A 166 4.06 -12.91 -13.29
N CYS A 167 4.59 -12.53 -12.12
CA CYS A 167 3.87 -12.67 -10.88
C CYS A 167 2.66 -11.73 -10.82
N TRP A 168 2.85 -10.44 -11.13
CA TRP A 168 1.78 -9.46 -11.18
C TRP A 168 0.69 -9.88 -12.18
N THR A 169 1.03 -10.14 -13.44
CA THR A 169 0.05 -10.49 -14.48
C THR A 169 -0.70 -11.77 -14.15
N LYS A 170 -0.04 -12.78 -13.57
CA LYS A 170 -0.71 -14.01 -13.09
C LYS A 170 -1.70 -13.74 -11.97
N ASN A 171 -1.42 -12.81 -11.07
CA ASN A 171 -2.34 -12.47 -9.97
C ASN A 171 -3.47 -11.57 -10.45
N ILE A 172 -3.19 -10.61 -11.32
CA ILE A 172 -4.22 -9.80 -11.99
C ILE A 172 -5.19 -10.70 -12.75
N TRP A 173 -4.68 -11.75 -13.40
CA TRP A 173 -5.51 -12.74 -14.08
C TRP A 173 -6.39 -13.57 -13.14
N LYS A 174 -5.93 -13.90 -11.93
CA LYS A 174 -6.60 -14.88 -11.04
C LYS A 174 -7.38 -14.31 -9.87
N LYS A 175 -7.09 -13.08 -9.43
CA LYS A 175 -7.59 -12.56 -8.16
C LYS A 175 -8.73 -11.58 -8.37
N ASP A 176 -9.75 -11.69 -7.54
CA ASP A 176 -10.97 -10.87 -7.64
C ASP A 176 -10.69 -9.38 -7.42
N TRP A 177 -9.68 -9.03 -6.61
CA TRP A 177 -9.28 -7.62 -6.41
C TRP A 177 -8.83 -6.94 -7.72
N ALA A 178 -8.42 -7.71 -8.73
CA ALA A 178 -7.95 -7.20 -10.01
C ALA A 178 -9.03 -7.22 -11.10
N LEU A 179 -10.28 -7.52 -10.75
CA LEU A 179 -11.38 -7.63 -11.72
C LEU A 179 -11.55 -6.34 -12.53
N GLN A 180 -11.41 -5.18 -11.90
CA GLN A 180 -11.50 -3.88 -12.57
C GLN A 180 -10.43 -3.69 -13.64
N THR A 181 -9.18 -4.10 -13.36
CA THR A 181 -8.09 -4.04 -14.35
C THR A 181 -8.41 -4.92 -15.56
N ARG A 182 -8.87 -6.17 -15.34
CA ARG A 182 -9.26 -7.05 -16.45
C ARG A 182 -10.43 -6.51 -17.26
N ALA A 183 -11.44 -5.94 -16.59
CA ALA A 183 -12.59 -5.32 -17.23
C ALA A 183 -12.18 -4.14 -18.12
N ARG A 184 -11.29 -3.25 -17.63
CA ARG A 184 -10.76 -2.12 -18.42
C ARG A 184 -10.00 -2.57 -19.65
N ILE A 185 -9.11 -3.55 -19.52
CA ILE A 185 -8.38 -4.12 -20.66
C ILE A 185 -9.37 -4.69 -21.70
N HIS A 186 -10.38 -5.44 -21.24
CA HIS A 186 -11.41 -5.97 -22.12
C HIS A 186 -12.17 -4.84 -22.85
N LEU A 187 -12.66 -3.85 -22.11
CA LEU A 187 -13.42 -2.74 -22.68
C LEU A 187 -12.59 -1.94 -23.68
N ARG A 188 -11.33 -1.63 -23.37
CA ARG A 188 -10.45 -0.89 -24.27
C ARG A 188 -10.25 -1.63 -25.60
N ARG A 189 -10.10 -2.96 -25.55
CA ARG A 189 -10.01 -3.81 -26.76
C ARG A 189 -11.32 -3.89 -27.54
N SER A 190 -12.47 -3.92 -26.87
CA SER A 190 -13.79 -4.01 -27.50
C SER A 190 -14.26 -2.68 -28.08
N LEU A 191 -13.97 -1.57 -27.40
CA LEU A 191 -14.43 -0.22 -27.75
C LEU A 191 -13.43 0.54 -28.63
N VAL A 192 -12.16 0.09 -28.66
CA VAL A 192 -11.06 0.74 -29.39
C VAL A 192 -10.86 2.21 -28.93
N ARG A 193 -11.11 2.46 -27.64
CA ARG A 193 -10.91 3.74 -26.95
C ARG A 193 -10.81 3.52 -25.44
N GLU A 194 -10.43 4.56 -24.71
CA GLU A 194 -10.50 4.55 -23.24
C GLU A 194 -11.95 4.36 -22.77
N PRO A 195 -12.24 3.39 -21.87
CA PRO A 195 -13.55 3.28 -21.25
C PRO A 195 -13.79 4.42 -20.27
N THR A 196 -15.04 4.88 -20.15
CA THR A 196 -15.40 5.83 -19.09
C THR A 196 -15.45 5.14 -17.72
N ALA A 197 -15.44 5.92 -16.64
CA ALA A 197 -15.55 5.39 -15.29
C ALA A 197 -16.85 4.59 -15.09
N GLU A 198 -17.96 5.06 -15.67
CA GLU A 198 -19.26 4.42 -15.61
C GLU A 198 -19.26 3.08 -16.37
N GLU A 199 -18.64 3.04 -17.55
CA GLU A 199 -18.51 1.81 -18.33
C GLU A 199 -17.69 0.74 -17.58
N ALA A 200 -16.56 1.15 -16.99
CA ALA A 200 -15.73 0.27 -16.18
C ALA A 200 -16.49 -0.23 -14.92
N GLN A 201 -17.23 0.66 -14.26
CA GLN A 201 -18.03 0.31 -13.07
C GLN A 201 -19.18 -0.64 -13.42
N HIS A 202 -19.86 -0.41 -14.53
CA HIS A 202 -20.93 -1.29 -15.01
C HIS A 202 -20.38 -2.68 -15.36
N ALA A 203 -19.22 -2.75 -16.02
CA ALA A 203 -18.57 -4.00 -16.39
C ALA A 203 -18.26 -4.90 -15.18
N ILE A 204 -17.81 -4.32 -14.07
CA ILE A 204 -17.52 -5.09 -12.84
C ILE A 204 -18.75 -5.42 -11.99
N SER A 205 -19.91 -4.81 -12.26
CA SER A 205 -21.17 -5.13 -11.57
C SER A 205 -21.81 -6.43 -12.05
N GLY A 206 -21.37 -6.94 -13.21
CA GLY A 206 -21.81 -8.20 -13.78
C GLY A 206 -21.19 -9.43 -13.09
N LYS A 207 -21.53 -10.62 -13.61
CA LYS A 207 -20.92 -11.90 -13.18
C LYS A 207 -19.68 -12.28 -13.98
N GLU A 208 -19.34 -11.49 -15.00
CA GLU A 208 -18.21 -11.76 -15.89
C GLU A 208 -16.88 -11.61 -15.14
N LYS A 209 -15.97 -12.57 -15.31
CA LYS A 209 -14.66 -12.57 -14.65
C LYS A 209 -13.53 -12.12 -15.57
N TYR A 210 -13.81 -12.07 -16.87
CA TYR A 210 -12.86 -11.72 -17.92
C TYR A 210 -11.67 -12.69 -17.95
N ASP A 211 -11.95 -13.99 -17.80
CA ASP A 211 -10.92 -15.05 -17.75
C ASP A 211 -10.12 -15.17 -19.07
N HIS A 212 -10.65 -14.65 -20.18
CA HIS A 212 -9.97 -14.53 -21.47
C HIS A 212 -8.88 -13.44 -21.49
N ILE A 213 -8.85 -12.54 -20.52
CA ILE A 213 -7.78 -11.54 -20.36
C ILE A 213 -6.60 -12.20 -19.65
N ARG A 214 -5.85 -12.99 -20.42
CA ARG A 214 -4.75 -13.83 -19.96
C ARG A 214 -3.50 -13.02 -19.56
N PRO A 215 -2.53 -13.60 -18.82
CA PRO A 215 -1.35 -12.88 -18.33
C PRO A 215 -0.51 -12.18 -19.40
N ASP A 216 -0.43 -12.74 -20.60
CA ASP A 216 0.23 -12.14 -21.77
C ASP A 216 -0.49 -10.87 -22.25
N ILE A 217 -1.82 -10.93 -22.39
CA ILE A 217 -2.65 -9.74 -22.73
C ILE A 217 -2.53 -8.66 -21.67
N ILE A 218 -2.44 -9.06 -20.39
CA ILE A 218 -2.21 -8.12 -19.29
C ILE A 218 -0.83 -7.48 -19.43
N ASP A 219 0.24 -8.26 -19.63
CA ASP A 219 1.59 -7.70 -19.79
C ASP A 219 1.65 -6.71 -20.95
N ASP A 220 1.05 -7.05 -22.10
CA ASP A 220 0.97 -6.17 -23.27
C ASP A 220 0.31 -4.83 -22.94
N ALA A 221 -0.78 -4.83 -22.16
CA ALA A 221 -1.46 -3.60 -21.75
C ALA A 221 -0.59 -2.70 -20.86
N PHE A 222 0.23 -3.28 -19.97
CA PHE A 222 1.18 -2.52 -19.15
C PHE A 222 2.38 -2.03 -19.98
N VAL A 223 2.87 -2.85 -20.92
CA VAL A 223 3.95 -2.47 -21.84
C VAL A 223 3.53 -1.34 -22.77
N ALA A 224 2.27 -1.33 -23.21
CA ALA A 224 1.69 -0.27 -24.02
C ALA A 224 1.34 1.01 -23.21
N GLY A 225 1.44 0.96 -21.87
CA GLY A 225 1.04 2.06 -20.99
C GLY A 225 -0.48 2.27 -20.88
N GLU A 226 -1.29 1.32 -21.36
CA GLU A 226 -2.75 1.34 -21.24
C GLU A 226 -3.19 1.06 -19.80
N GLU A 227 -2.43 0.23 -19.09
CA GLU A 227 -2.57 -0.01 -17.67
C GLU A 227 -1.27 0.34 -16.94
N CYS A 228 -1.38 0.71 -15.67
CA CYS A 228 -0.24 1.00 -14.81
C CYS A 228 -0.52 0.58 -13.38
N ILE A 229 0.55 0.37 -12.60
CA ILE A 229 0.44 0.18 -11.16
C ILE A 229 0.45 1.57 -10.53
N GLN A 230 -0.65 1.93 -9.89
CA GLN A 230 -0.75 3.13 -9.09
C GLN A 230 0.14 2.97 -7.85
N THR A 231 0.89 4.03 -7.56
CA THR A 231 1.79 4.08 -6.41
C THR A 231 1.31 5.16 -5.46
N TRP A 232 1.35 4.85 -4.18
CA TRP A 232 0.99 5.74 -3.10
C TRP A 232 2.13 5.84 -2.12
N SER A 233 2.56 7.06 -1.79
CA SER A 233 3.51 7.31 -0.73
C SER A 233 2.77 7.41 0.60
N MET A 234 3.27 6.69 1.59
CA MET A 234 2.70 6.63 2.93
C MET A 234 3.61 7.30 3.93
N LYS A 235 3.09 8.27 4.67
CA LYS A 235 3.78 8.94 5.78
C LYS A 235 3.09 8.56 7.09
N CYS A 236 3.87 8.09 8.06
CA CYS A 236 3.34 7.86 9.40
C CYS A 236 3.14 9.23 10.09
N VAL A 237 1.89 9.54 10.44
CA VAL A 237 1.49 10.82 11.05
C VAL A 237 1.03 10.68 12.49
N GLY A 238 0.90 9.45 12.97
CA GLY A 238 0.48 9.15 14.33
C GLY A 238 0.84 7.73 14.76
N TYR A 239 0.92 7.53 16.07
CA TYR A 239 1.10 6.23 16.69
C TYR A 239 0.26 6.13 17.96
N ASN A 240 -0.80 5.32 17.94
CA ASN A 240 -1.68 5.12 19.08
C ASN A 240 -1.09 4.08 20.05
N GLU A 241 -0.30 4.57 21.02
CA GLU A 241 0.36 3.70 22.00
C GLU A 241 -0.61 2.92 22.89
N ALA A 242 -1.81 3.45 23.16
CA ALA A 242 -2.84 2.76 23.93
C ALA A 242 -3.34 1.53 23.17
N LEU A 243 -3.66 1.70 21.89
CA LEU A 243 -4.05 0.61 21.01
C LEU A 243 -2.91 -0.41 20.87
N GLN A 244 -1.65 0.03 20.71
CA GLN A 244 -0.52 -0.91 20.66
C GLN A 244 -0.45 -1.79 21.93
N ARG A 245 -0.72 -1.23 23.11
CA ARG A 245 -0.77 -2.01 24.37
C ARG A 245 -1.92 -3.01 24.38
N GLU A 246 -3.09 -2.66 23.83
CA GLU A 246 -4.19 -3.61 23.64
C GLU A 246 -3.78 -4.75 22.70
N LEU A 247 -3.13 -4.44 21.58
CA LEU A 247 -2.64 -5.43 20.62
C LEU A 247 -1.64 -6.39 21.27
N ILE A 248 -0.78 -5.90 22.16
CA ILE A 248 0.16 -6.73 22.92
C ILE A 248 -0.58 -7.74 23.81
N GLU A 249 -1.66 -7.33 24.49
CA GLU A 249 -2.45 -8.26 25.29
C GLU A 249 -3.20 -9.29 24.43
N LEU A 250 -3.73 -8.87 23.27
CA LEU A 250 -4.37 -9.77 22.31
C LEU A 250 -3.38 -10.78 21.69
N ALA A 251 -2.12 -10.39 21.53
CA ALA A 251 -1.08 -11.28 21.01
C ALA A 251 -0.82 -12.47 21.94
N LYS A 252 -1.00 -12.29 23.26
CA LYS A 252 -0.76 -13.31 24.30
C LYS A 252 -1.88 -14.35 24.45
N GLN A 253 -3.10 -14.03 24.00
CA GLN A 253 -4.28 -14.92 24.08
C GLN A 253 -4.24 -15.99 23.00
#